data_AF-G4ZSU5-F1
#
_entry.id   AF-G4ZSU5-F1
#
_cell.length_a   1.000
_cell.length_b   1.000
_cell.length_c   1.000
_cell.angle_alpha   90.00
_cell.angle_beta   90.00
_cell.angle_gamma   90.00
#
_symmetry.space_group_name_H-M   'P 1'
#
loop_
_entity.id
_entity.type
_entity.pdbx_description
1 polymer ?
#
loop_
_entity_poly.entity_id
_entity_poly.type
_entity_poly.pdbx_seq_one_letter_code
_entity_poly.pdbx_strand_id
1 'polypeptide(L)'
;MALFSDCWKSRGATLERLQQLLDDAEDQAETERKAATHIQRLFRGQRVRAAVTRQTDAELMISRVYRGHLGRRRCKRLRAELHRAHRRAVLDYYAVVIQKLARGIQSREHCLDFRKRKAYISELAAKGDSMRRMLEENLRIQQEREQLASEQAAREELVKVTQDLHHLVSTKAVAGIYNSPMQPASATSFGVPVETHIRENARRVVSTRLATARPPSRLTPYPPSNKVTLQATAPYDAVQRETRKQTKYHKLRRIGTTDFAAVYNPEQDVARKLNAPGINAGIEYLDDWRNPYKKRGVPRNKRDLLPQLSTLGHAPETPFYLTYGGNKSKVLANDRFDV
;
A
#
# COMPACT_ATOMS: atom_id res chain seq x y z
N MET A 1 -33.77 -133.79 -24.41
CA MET A 1 -35.16 -134.09 -24.01
C MET A 1 -35.45 -133.82 -22.52
N ALA A 2 -34.48 -133.94 -21.59
CA ALA A 2 -34.72 -133.73 -20.15
C ALA A 2 -35.17 -132.30 -19.76
N LEU A 3 -34.61 -131.25 -20.38
CA LEU A 3 -34.91 -129.85 -20.05
C LEU A 3 -36.38 -129.45 -20.25
N PHE A 4 -37.06 -130.03 -21.23
CA PHE A 4 -38.47 -129.74 -21.47
C PHE A 4 -39.38 -130.38 -20.42
N SER A 5 -39.07 -131.62 -20.00
CA SER A 5 -39.82 -132.34 -18.98
C SER A 5 -39.77 -131.63 -17.62
N ASP A 6 -38.60 -131.12 -17.23
CA ASP A 6 -38.42 -130.40 -15.97
C ASP A 6 -39.08 -129.02 -15.98
N CYS A 7 -39.05 -128.33 -17.13
CA CYS A 7 -39.80 -127.09 -17.34
C CYS A 7 -41.32 -127.34 -17.31
N TRP A 8 -41.78 -128.45 -17.89
CA TRP A 8 -43.19 -128.82 -17.90
C TRP A 8 -43.71 -129.17 -16.50
N LYS A 9 -42.91 -129.88 -15.70
CA LYS A 9 -43.25 -130.22 -14.30
C LYS A 9 -43.27 -128.99 -13.40
N SER A 10 -42.37 -128.03 -13.61
CA SER A 10 -42.29 -126.80 -12.80
C SER A 10 -43.20 -125.67 -13.29
N ARG A 11 -43.94 -125.87 -14.39
CA ARG A 11 -44.80 -124.86 -15.04
C ARG A 11 -45.81 -124.20 -14.09
N GLY A 12 -46.43 -124.96 -13.20
CA GLY A 12 -47.41 -124.42 -12.25
C GLY A 12 -46.78 -123.39 -11.32
N ALA A 13 -45.69 -123.78 -10.65
CA ALA A 13 -44.97 -122.91 -9.72
C ALA A 13 -44.34 -121.70 -10.41
N THR A 14 -43.84 -121.84 -11.66
CA THR A 14 -43.30 -120.70 -12.40
C THR A 14 -44.39 -119.71 -12.83
N LEU A 15 -45.58 -120.20 -13.22
CA LEU A 15 -46.72 -119.34 -13.53
C LEU A 15 -47.27 -118.64 -12.29
N GLU A 16 -47.35 -119.33 -11.14
CA GLU A 16 -47.74 -118.72 -9.87
C GLU A 16 -46.75 -117.64 -9.42
N ARG A 17 -45.45 -117.92 -9.53
CA ARG A 17 -44.41 -116.92 -9.23
C ARG A 17 -44.47 -115.74 -10.19
N LEU A 18 -44.73 -115.98 -11.47
CA LEU A 18 -44.95 -114.92 -12.44
C LEU A 18 -46.15 -114.06 -12.03
N GLN A 19 -47.28 -114.67 -11.67
CA GLN A 19 -48.48 -113.95 -11.27
C GLN A 19 -48.22 -113.09 -10.02
N GLN A 20 -47.55 -113.64 -9.00
CA GLN A 20 -47.15 -112.87 -7.82
C GLN A 20 -46.28 -111.66 -8.18
N LEU A 21 -45.32 -111.84 -9.08
CA LEU A 21 -44.46 -110.75 -9.53
C LEU A 21 -45.22 -109.68 -10.34
N LEU A 22 -46.27 -110.08 -11.07
CA LEU A 22 -47.15 -109.15 -11.77
C LEU A 22 -48.02 -108.37 -10.79
N ASP A 23 -48.63 -109.04 -9.81
CA ASP A 23 -49.46 -108.41 -8.79
C ASP A 23 -48.62 -107.44 -7.92
N ASP A 24 -47.42 -107.86 -7.49
CA ASP A 24 -46.47 -107.00 -6.76
C ASP A 24 -46.05 -105.77 -7.59
N ALA A 25 -45.87 -105.94 -8.90
CA ALA A 25 -45.52 -104.85 -9.80
C ALA A 25 -46.68 -103.86 -9.99
N GLU A 26 -47.92 -104.35 -10.05
CA GLU A 26 -49.12 -103.51 -10.11
C GLU A 26 -49.32 -102.71 -8.82
N ASP A 27 -49.16 -103.37 -7.66
CA ASP A 27 -49.27 -102.73 -6.34
C ASP A 27 -48.22 -101.63 -6.12
N GLN A 28 -46.99 -101.81 -6.62
CA GLN A 28 -45.90 -100.84 -6.50
C GLN A 28 -45.82 -99.82 -7.64
N ALA A 29 -46.56 -99.99 -8.74
CA ALA A 29 -46.45 -99.11 -9.91
C ALA A 29 -46.64 -97.62 -9.58
N GLU A 30 -47.59 -97.31 -8.68
CA GLU A 30 -47.82 -95.93 -8.26
C GLU A 30 -46.68 -95.34 -7.42
N THR A 31 -46.12 -96.12 -6.49
CA THR A 31 -45.07 -95.68 -5.57
C THR A 31 -43.79 -95.42 -6.36
N GLU A 32 -43.44 -96.33 -7.28
CA GLU A 32 -42.31 -96.19 -8.19
C GLU A 32 -42.48 -94.98 -9.12
N ARG A 33 -43.68 -94.78 -9.69
CA ARG A 33 -43.96 -93.61 -10.53
C ARG A 33 -43.82 -92.30 -9.77
N LYS A 34 -44.29 -92.23 -8.52
CA LYS A 34 -44.14 -91.05 -7.64
C LYS A 34 -42.68 -90.81 -7.29
N ALA A 35 -41.93 -91.86 -6.92
CA ALA A 35 -40.51 -91.78 -6.64
C ALA A 35 -39.70 -91.30 -7.86
N ALA A 36 -39.97 -91.87 -9.04
CA ALA A 36 -39.34 -91.45 -10.30
C ALA A 36 -39.64 -89.97 -10.60
N THR A 37 -40.88 -89.53 -10.42
CA THR A 37 -41.28 -88.13 -10.60
C THR A 37 -40.54 -87.20 -9.62
N HIS A 38 -40.37 -87.62 -8.36
CA HIS A 38 -39.60 -86.86 -7.36
C HIS A 38 -38.13 -86.72 -7.74
N ILE A 39 -37.48 -87.83 -8.13
CA ILE A 39 -36.08 -87.83 -8.58
C ILE A 39 -35.92 -86.91 -9.79
N GLN A 40 -36.78 -87.06 -10.79
CA GLN A 40 -36.75 -86.23 -12.00
C GLN A 40 -36.97 -84.74 -11.68
N ARG A 41 -37.94 -84.41 -10.82
CA ARG A 41 -38.21 -83.03 -10.38
C ARG A 41 -37.00 -82.43 -9.67
N LEU A 42 -36.41 -83.16 -8.72
CA LEU A 42 -35.24 -82.70 -7.98
C LEU A 42 -34.04 -82.48 -8.89
N PHE A 43 -33.76 -83.43 -9.79
CA PHE A 43 -32.66 -83.34 -10.74
C PHE A 43 -32.82 -82.16 -11.70
N ARG A 44 -34.02 -81.98 -12.28
CA ARG A 44 -34.32 -80.83 -13.15
C ARG A 44 -34.14 -79.51 -12.40
N GLY A 45 -34.66 -79.42 -11.17
CA GLY A 45 -34.51 -78.23 -10.33
C GLY A 45 -33.06 -77.93 -9.95
N GLN A 46 -32.28 -78.95 -9.60
CA GLN A 46 -30.85 -78.82 -9.29
C GLN A 46 -30.06 -78.30 -10.49
N ARG A 47 -30.32 -78.84 -11.69
CA ARG A 47 -29.66 -78.38 -12.93
C ARG A 47 -29.95 -76.91 -13.23
N VAL A 48 -31.21 -76.49 -13.10
CA VAL A 48 -31.60 -75.09 -13.33
C VAL A 48 -30.93 -74.18 -12.30
N ARG A 49 -31.00 -74.50 -11.01
CA ARG A 49 -30.34 -73.71 -9.97
C ARG A 49 -28.83 -73.61 -10.19
N ALA A 50 -28.16 -74.71 -10.51
CA ALA A 50 -26.73 -74.69 -10.82
C ALA A 50 -26.38 -73.87 -12.08
N ALA A 51 -27.27 -73.81 -13.07
CA ALA A 51 -27.08 -72.93 -14.22
C ALA A 51 -27.21 -71.45 -13.84
N VAL A 52 -28.25 -71.10 -13.08
CA VAL A 52 -28.48 -69.73 -12.60
C VAL A 52 -27.33 -69.27 -11.70
N THR A 53 -26.90 -70.08 -10.73
CA THR A 53 -25.77 -69.75 -9.85
C THR A 53 -24.49 -69.49 -10.65
N ARG A 54 -24.19 -70.30 -11.66
CA ARG A 54 -23.02 -70.06 -12.53
C ARG A 54 -23.11 -68.74 -13.28
N GLN A 55 -24.30 -68.36 -13.75
CA GLN A 55 -24.51 -67.07 -14.41
C GLN A 55 -24.32 -65.91 -13.44
N THR A 56 -24.94 -65.98 -12.25
CA THR A 56 -24.79 -64.93 -11.24
C THR A 56 -23.35 -64.77 -10.77
N ASP A 57 -22.61 -65.86 -10.61
CA ASP A 57 -21.20 -65.82 -10.21
C ASP A 57 -20.33 -65.15 -11.29
N ALA A 58 -20.60 -65.44 -12.57
CA ALA A 58 -19.93 -64.79 -13.69
C ALA A 58 -20.23 -63.27 -13.73
N GLU A 59 -21.50 -62.88 -13.55
CA GLU A 59 -21.92 -61.49 -13.50
C GLU A 59 -21.27 -60.73 -12.33
N LEU A 60 -21.22 -61.34 -11.14
CA LEU A 60 -20.57 -60.78 -9.97
C LEU A 60 -19.07 -60.61 -10.20
N MET A 61 -18.41 -61.58 -10.84
CA MET A 61 -16.99 -61.50 -11.14
C MET A 61 -16.69 -60.35 -12.12
N ILE A 62 -17.46 -60.25 -13.21
CA ILE A 62 -17.34 -59.14 -14.17
C ILE A 62 -17.55 -57.79 -13.46
N SER A 63 -18.62 -57.68 -12.68
CA SER A 63 -18.96 -56.46 -11.95
C SER A 63 -17.87 -56.06 -10.94
N ARG A 64 -17.32 -57.03 -10.19
CA ARG A 64 -16.22 -56.82 -9.24
C ARG A 64 -14.97 -56.31 -9.95
N VAL A 65 -14.57 -56.95 -11.05
CA VAL A 65 -13.38 -56.56 -11.84
C VAL A 65 -13.57 -55.16 -12.41
N TYR A 66 -14.75 -54.85 -12.94
CA TYR A 66 -15.07 -53.56 -13.55
C TYR A 66 -15.07 -52.42 -12.51
N ARG A 67 -15.70 -52.61 -11.34
CA ARG A 67 -15.63 -51.65 -10.23
C ARG A 67 -14.18 -51.39 -9.81
N GLY A 68 -13.36 -52.45 -9.72
CA GLY A 68 -11.93 -52.33 -9.46
C GLY A 68 -11.18 -51.53 -10.54
N HIS A 69 -11.48 -51.75 -11.82
CA HIS A 69 -10.91 -51.00 -12.94
C HIS A 69 -11.26 -49.50 -12.85
N LEU A 70 -12.54 -49.17 -12.60
CA LEU A 70 -12.98 -47.78 -12.41
C LEU A 70 -12.28 -47.11 -11.22
N GLY A 71 -12.15 -47.83 -10.09
CA GLY A 71 -11.40 -47.36 -8.93
C GLY A 71 -9.94 -47.03 -9.27
N ARG A 72 -9.24 -47.94 -9.95
CA ARG A 72 -7.85 -47.71 -10.39
C ARG A 72 -7.73 -46.52 -11.34
N ARG A 73 -8.65 -46.37 -12.30
CA ARG A 73 -8.66 -45.20 -13.21
C ARG A 73 -8.87 -43.90 -12.45
N ARG A 74 -9.77 -43.87 -11.46
CA ARG A 74 -9.99 -42.69 -10.60
C ARG A 74 -8.73 -42.36 -9.81
N CYS A 75 -8.12 -43.33 -9.15
CA CYS A 75 -6.88 -43.11 -8.38
C CYS A 75 -5.73 -42.62 -9.26
N LYS A 76 -5.57 -43.18 -10.48
CA LYS A 76 -4.57 -42.72 -11.44
C LYS A 76 -4.78 -41.25 -11.83
N ARG A 77 -6.03 -40.84 -12.06
CA ARG A 77 -6.38 -39.45 -12.37
C ARG A 77 -6.05 -38.52 -11.20
N LEU A 78 -6.51 -38.85 -9.99
CA LEU A 78 -6.26 -38.05 -8.79
C LEU A 78 -4.77 -37.91 -8.48
N ARG A 79 -3.99 -38.99 -8.64
CA ARG A 79 -2.53 -38.94 -8.51
C ARG A 79 -1.90 -37.99 -9.53
N ALA A 80 -2.32 -38.06 -10.79
CA ALA A 80 -1.82 -37.16 -11.82
C ALA A 80 -2.17 -35.69 -11.54
N GLU A 81 -3.38 -35.41 -11.07
CA GLU A 81 -3.82 -34.07 -10.65
C GLU A 81 -2.98 -33.54 -9.48
N LEU A 82 -2.77 -34.36 -8.45
CA LEU A 82 -1.93 -34.01 -7.30
C LEU A 82 -0.50 -33.70 -7.74
N HIS A 83 0.12 -34.56 -8.57
CA HIS A 83 1.47 -34.31 -9.09
C HIS A 83 1.56 -33.02 -9.91
N ARG A 84 0.55 -32.71 -10.73
CA ARG A 84 0.49 -31.44 -11.47
C ARG A 84 0.36 -30.25 -10.55
N ALA A 85 -0.52 -30.32 -9.55
CA ALA A 85 -0.71 -29.25 -8.56
C ALA A 85 0.57 -28.99 -7.77
N HIS A 86 1.24 -30.05 -7.30
CA HIS A 86 2.52 -29.95 -6.62
C HIS A 86 3.60 -29.33 -7.50
N ARG A 87 3.77 -29.82 -8.74
CA ARG A 87 4.74 -29.24 -9.68
C ARG A 87 4.45 -27.77 -9.95
N ARG A 88 3.18 -27.39 -10.14
CA ARG A 88 2.78 -26.00 -10.34
C ARG A 88 3.14 -25.13 -9.14
N ALA A 89 2.82 -25.56 -7.91
CA ALA A 89 3.14 -24.81 -6.70
C ALA A 89 4.65 -24.55 -6.55
N VAL A 90 5.49 -25.54 -6.86
CA VAL A 90 6.95 -25.39 -6.84
C VAL A 90 7.41 -24.36 -7.88
N LEU A 91 6.90 -24.43 -9.11
CA LEU A 91 7.26 -23.49 -10.17
C LEU A 91 6.76 -22.07 -9.86
N ASP A 92 5.55 -21.94 -9.32
CA ASP A 92 4.98 -20.65 -8.92
C ASP A 92 5.84 -19.99 -7.82
N TYR A 93 6.34 -20.76 -6.84
CA TYR A 93 7.28 -20.26 -5.84
C TYR A 93 8.56 -19.69 -6.48
N TYR A 94 9.20 -20.45 -7.37
CA TYR A 94 10.41 -19.98 -8.05
C TYR A 94 10.14 -18.77 -8.95
N ALA A 95 9.00 -18.75 -9.64
CA ALA A 95 8.59 -17.62 -10.47
C ALA A 95 8.46 -16.34 -9.62
N VAL A 96 7.85 -16.40 -8.43
CA VAL A 96 7.73 -15.25 -7.52
C VAL A 96 9.11 -14.75 -7.08
N VAL A 97 10.05 -15.64 -6.74
CA VAL A 97 11.41 -15.27 -6.34
C VAL A 97 12.14 -14.56 -7.49
N ILE A 98 12.09 -15.14 -8.70
CA ILE A 98 12.70 -14.57 -9.90
C ILE A 98 12.09 -13.20 -10.22
N GLN A 99 10.76 -13.09 -10.20
CA GLN A 99 10.05 -11.85 -10.47
C GLN A 99 10.39 -10.76 -9.45
N LYS A 100 10.49 -11.10 -8.16
CA LYS A 100 10.90 -10.16 -7.10
C LYS A 100 12.31 -9.63 -7.35
N LEU A 101 13.26 -10.50 -7.70
CA LEU A 101 14.63 -10.11 -8.03
C LEU A 101 14.67 -9.21 -9.26
N ALA A 102 14.00 -9.61 -10.34
CA ALA A 102 13.95 -8.84 -11.58
C ALA A 102 13.36 -7.44 -11.38
N ARG A 103 12.21 -7.33 -10.70
CA ARG A 103 11.60 -6.04 -10.33
C ARG A 103 12.55 -5.20 -9.47
N GLY A 104 13.27 -5.84 -8.56
CA GLY A 104 14.27 -5.17 -7.72
C GLY A 104 15.47 -4.63 -8.50
N ILE A 105 15.94 -5.34 -9.53
CA ILE A 105 17.01 -4.86 -10.41
C ILE A 105 16.48 -3.69 -11.24
N GLN A 106 15.34 -3.87 -11.91
CA GLN A 106 14.70 -2.85 -12.75
C GLN A 106 14.47 -1.53 -11.98
N SER A 107 14.00 -1.63 -10.72
CA SER A 107 13.80 -0.45 -9.88
C SER A 107 15.09 0.28 -9.54
N ARG A 108 16.20 -0.44 -9.29
CA ARG A 108 17.50 0.16 -8.95
C ARG A 108 18.20 0.76 -10.16
N GLU A 109 17.97 0.18 -11.33
CA GLU A 109 18.55 0.66 -12.58
C GLU A 109 17.83 1.90 -13.12
N HIS A 110 16.48 1.88 -13.14
CA HIS A 110 15.71 2.91 -13.86
C HIS A 110 15.01 3.94 -12.96
N CYS A 111 14.62 3.59 -11.73
CA CYS A 111 13.85 4.50 -10.88
C CYS A 111 14.67 5.12 -9.75
N LEU A 112 15.51 4.32 -9.08
CA LEU A 112 16.21 4.70 -7.86
C LEU A 112 17.71 4.47 -8.04
N ASP A 113 18.34 5.34 -8.83
CA ASP A 113 19.80 5.39 -8.93
C ASP A 113 20.37 5.98 -7.63
N PHE A 114 20.73 5.08 -6.71
CA PHE A 114 21.31 5.44 -5.42
C PHE A 114 22.55 6.32 -5.55
N ARG A 115 23.38 6.09 -6.59
CA ARG A 115 24.62 6.86 -6.79
C ARG A 115 24.29 8.29 -7.19
N LYS A 116 23.36 8.48 -8.12
CA LYS A 116 22.87 9.82 -8.49
C LYS A 116 22.24 10.54 -7.32
N ARG A 117 21.39 9.87 -6.53
CA ARG A 117 20.77 10.48 -5.35
C ARG A 117 21.80 10.86 -4.29
N LYS A 118 22.80 10.00 -4.04
CA LYS A 118 23.88 10.29 -3.10
C LYS A 118 24.71 11.50 -3.55
N ALA A 119 25.06 11.55 -4.84
CA ALA A 119 25.78 12.68 -5.43
C ALA A 119 24.98 13.99 -5.29
N TYR A 120 23.69 13.98 -5.63
CA TYR A 120 22.82 15.14 -5.49
C TYR A 120 22.73 15.66 -4.05
N ILE A 121 22.55 14.76 -3.06
CA ILE A 121 22.50 15.16 -1.65
C ILE A 121 23.85 15.74 -1.19
N SER A 122 24.98 15.14 -1.61
CA SER A 122 26.29 15.69 -1.27
C SER A 122 26.55 17.07 -1.87
N GLU A 123 26.13 17.29 -3.12
CA GLU A 123 26.21 18.61 -3.76
C GLU A 123 25.33 19.64 -3.05
N LEU A 124 24.11 19.25 -2.65
CA LEU A 124 23.21 20.12 -1.91
C LEU A 124 23.78 20.49 -0.54
N ALA A 125 24.38 19.53 0.17
CA ALA A 125 25.05 19.78 1.43
C ALA A 125 26.22 20.76 1.26
N ALA A 126 27.08 20.55 0.26
CA ALA A 126 28.21 21.46 -0.04
C ALA A 126 27.74 22.88 -0.39
N LYS A 127 26.66 23.02 -1.16
CA LYS A 127 26.04 24.32 -1.47
C LYS A 127 25.47 24.98 -0.21
N GLY A 128 24.82 24.20 0.66
CA GLY A 128 24.30 24.68 1.95
C GLY A 128 25.42 25.17 2.88
N ASP A 129 26.55 24.47 2.91
CA ASP A 129 27.72 24.88 3.69
C ASP A 129 28.35 26.17 3.14
N SER A 130 28.49 26.27 1.82
CA SER A 130 28.97 27.50 1.18
C SER A 130 28.04 28.69 1.46
N MET A 131 26.73 28.49 1.37
CA MET A 131 25.74 29.52 1.68
C MET A 131 25.82 29.96 3.14
N ARG A 132 25.95 29.03 4.08
CA ARG A 132 26.12 29.34 5.51
C ARG A 132 27.36 30.18 5.77
N ARG A 133 28.51 29.81 5.20
CA ARG A 133 29.75 30.60 5.30
C ARG A 133 29.59 32.01 4.74
N MET A 134 28.95 32.13 3.58
CA MET A 134 28.67 33.44 2.97
C MET A 134 27.74 34.29 3.84
N LEU A 135 26.72 33.70 4.45
CA LEU A 135 25.81 34.40 5.36
C LEU A 135 26.51 34.84 6.65
N GLU A 136 27.39 33.99 7.20
CA GLU A 136 28.21 34.33 8.37
C GLU A 136 29.17 35.49 8.08
N GLU A 137 29.82 35.49 6.91
CA GLU A 137 30.71 36.57 6.49
C GLU A 137 29.93 37.88 6.27
N ASN A 138 28.79 37.83 5.58
CA ASN A 138 27.94 38.99 5.38
C ASN A 138 27.42 39.56 6.71
N LEU A 139 27.04 38.70 7.66
CA LEU A 139 26.62 39.11 8.99
C LEU A 139 27.74 39.84 9.73
N ARG A 140 28.98 39.32 9.67
CA ARG A 140 30.15 39.99 10.27
C ARG A 140 30.37 41.37 9.66
N ILE A 141 30.39 41.46 8.33
CA ILE A 141 30.55 42.74 7.63
C ILE A 141 29.44 43.72 8.01
N GLN A 142 28.20 43.23 8.14
CA GLN A 142 27.07 44.06 8.53
C GLN A 142 27.22 44.56 9.97
N GLN A 143 27.61 43.70 10.91
CA GLN A 143 27.86 44.08 12.30
C GLN A 143 28.99 45.11 12.41
N GLU A 144 30.09 44.95 11.67
CA GLU A 144 31.18 45.93 11.63
C GLU A 144 30.71 47.28 11.09
N ARG A 145 29.90 47.28 10.02
CA ARG A 145 29.32 48.51 9.46
C ARG A 145 28.35 49.19 10.43
N GLU A 146 27.50 48.42 11.10
CA GLU A 146 26.55 48.93 12.10
C GLU A 146 27.30 49.50 13.32
N GLN A 147 28.36 48.84 13.79
CA GLN A 147 29.23 49.36 14.85
C GLN A 147 29.87 50.67 14.43
N LEU A 148 30.52 50.73 13.26
CA LEU A 148 31.13 51.96 12.74
C LEU A 148 30.10 53.09 12.56
N ALA A 149 28.92 52.77 12.03
CA ALA A 149 27.84 53.75 11.86
C ALA A 149 27.32 54.25 13.21
N SER A 150 27.18 53.37 14.21
CA SER A 150 26.76 53.74 15.56
C SER A 150 27.80 54.62 16.27
N GLU A 151 29.09 54.30 16.13
CA GLU A 151 30.19 55.13 16.66
C GLU A 151 30.23 56.50 15.98
N GLN A 152 30.05 56.55 14.66
CA GLN A 152 29.97 57.80 13.91
C GLN A 152 28.77 58.65 14.35
N ALA A 153 27.58 58.04 14.45
CA ALA A 153 26.39 58.74 14.93
C ALA A 153 26.57 59.26 16.36
N ALA A 154 27.14 58.46 17.27
CA ALA A 154 27.43 58.89 18.64
C ALA A 154 28.46 60.03 18.68
N ARG A 155 29.48 60.03 17.81
CA ARG A 155 30.42 61.14 17.66
C ARG A 155 29.74 62.40 17.12
N GLU A 156 28.86 62.28 16.14
CA GLU A 156 28.10 63.41 15.60
C GLU A 156 27.14 64.00 16.63
N GLU A 157 26.44 63.16 17.40
CA GLU A 157 25.61 63.60 18.52
C GLU A 157 26.43 64.31 19.59
N LEU A 158 27.59 63.76 19.96
CA LEU A 158 28.50 64.42 20.89
C LEU A 158 28.93 65.79 20.37
N VAL A 159 29.28 65.90 19.09
CA VAL A 159 29.61 67.18 18.47
C VAL A 159 28.43 68.16 18.57
N LYS A 160 27.21 67.74 18.21
CA LYS A 160 26.02 68.61 18.31
C LYS A 160 25.78 69.12 19.73
N VAL A 161 25.85 68.24 20.73
CA VAL A 161 25.63 68.61 22.13
C VAL A 161 26.74 69.53 22.65
N THR A 162 28.00 69.22 22.38
CA THR A 162 29.15 69.95 22.94
C THR A 162 29.36 71.35 22.35
N GLN A 163 28.81 71.64 21.18
CA GLN A 163 28.87 72.99 20.57
C GLN A 163 28.23 74.07 21.45
N ASP A 164 27.15 73.72 22.16
CA ASP A 164 26.37 74.68 22.96
C ASP A 164 26.87 74.78 24.43
N LEU A 165 27.72 73.84 24.85
CA LEU A 165 28.18 73.72 26.25
C LEU A 165 29.46 74.51 26.57
N HIS A 166 29.84 75.49 25.76
CA HIS A 166 31.06 76.28 25.93
C HIS A 166 31.18 77.00 27.29
N HIS A 167 30.06 77.29 27.95
CA HIS A 167 29.99 77.90 29.29
C HIS A 167 30.43 76.95 30.41
N LEU A 168 30.57 75.65 30.13
CA LEU A 168 31.03 74.63 31.09
C LEU A 168 32.55 74.39 31.05
N VAL A 169 33.26 75.08 30.15
CA VAL A 169 34.72 74.98 29.97
C VAL A 169 35.45 75.85 30.98
N SER A 170 36.60 75.39 31.47
CA SER A 170 37.47 76.15 32.36
C SER A 170 37.96 77.44 31.71
N THR A 171 37.98 78.50 32.49
CA THR A 171 38.64 79.76 32.16
C THR A 171 39.99 79.84 32.86
N LYS A 172 40.79 80.85 32.55
CA LYS A 172 42.10 81.06 33.20
C LYS A 172 41.97 81.29 34.72
N ALA A 173 40.83 81.81 35.18
CA ALA A 173 40.60 82.16 36.58
C ALA A 173 39.75 81.14 37.34
N VAL A 174 38.85 80.42 36.66
CA VAL A 174 37.89 79.49 37.28
C VAL A 174 37.86 78.16 36.52
N ALA A 175 38.01 77.06 37.25
CA ALA A 175 37.90 75.69 36.73
C ALA A 175 36.46 75.37 36.28
N GLY A 176 36.32 74.72 35.13
CA GLY A 176 35.04 74.28 34.58
C GLY A 176 34.55 72.98 35.24
N ILE A 177 33.28 72.64 35.05
CA ILE A 177 32.63 71.49 35.72
C ILE A 177 33.37 70.17 35.42
N TYR A 178 33.90 70.03 34.20
CA TYR A 178 34.59 68.81 33.75
C TYR A 178 36.11 68.78 34.06
N ASN A 179 36.65 69.80 34.74
CA ASN A 179 38.06 69.91 35.11
C ASN A 179 38.21 70.56 36.49
N SER A 180 37.42 70.06 37.44
CA SER A 180 37.43 70.52 38.84
C SER A 180 38.56 69.83 39.62
N PRO A 181 39.34 70.55 40.46
CA PRO A 181 40.44 69.98 41.24
C PRO A 181 39.98 68.97 42.31
N MET A 182 38.68 68.87 42.58
CA MET A 182 38.12 67.89 43.51
C MET A 182 37.62 66.61 42.83
N GLN A 183 37.63 66.54 41.49
CA GLN A 183 37.26 65.31 40.77
C GLN A 183 38.51 64.46 40.49
N PRO A 184 38.53 63.18 40.91
CA PRO A 184 39.71 62.32 40.80
C PRO A 184 40.01 61.86 39.37
N ALA A 185 39.03 61.93 38.45
CA ALA A 185 39.20 61.58 37.04
C ALA A 185 38.35 62.50 36.14
N SER A 186 38.96 63.09 35.11
CA SER A 186 38.23 63.89 34.12
C SER A 186 37.30 63.00 33.29
N ALA A 187 36.03 63.36 33.17
CA ALA A 187 35.09 62.65 32.32
C ALA A 187 35.64 62.53 30.89
N THR A 188 35.74 61.31 30.38
CA THR A 188 36.38 60.99 29.10
C THR A 188 35.35 60.38 28.16
N SER A 189 35.28 60.90 26.93
CA SER A 189 34.43 60.37 25.86
C SER A 189 35.30 60.02 24.65
N PHE A 190 35.19 58.78 24.16
CA PHE A 190 36.06 58.25 23.09
C PHE A 190 37.56 58.39 23.38
N GLY A 191 37.98 58.17 24.64
CA GLY A 191 39.38 58.26 25.05
C GLY A 191 39.95 59.67 25.17
N VAL A 192 39.13 60.71 24.95
CA VAL A 192 39.54 62.12 25.02
C VAL A 192 38.69 62.86 26.09
N PRO A 193 39.27 63.74 26.93
CA PRO A 193 38.51 64.44 27.98
C PRO A 193 37.38 65.29 27.39
N VAL A 194 36.19 65.23 27.98
CA VAL A 194 34.98 65.92 27.50
C VAL A 194 35.20 67.43 27.33
N GLU A 195 35.96 68.05 28.22
CA GLU A 195 36.27 69.47 28.14
C GLU A 195 37.04 69.87 26.86
N THR A 196 37.91 68.99 26.36
CA THR A 196 38.66 69.24 25.12
C THR A 196 37.73 69.20 23.90
N HIS A 197 36.78 68.27 23.86
CA HIS A 197 35.73 68.23 22.82
C HIS A 197 34.89 69.50 22.81
N ILE A 198 34.43 69.98 23.98
CA ILE A 198 33.65 71.22 24.10
C ILE A 198 34.48 72.41 23.59
N ARG A 199 35.74 72.51 24.00
CA ARG A 199 36.63 73.61 23.60
C ARG A 199 36.89 73.61 22.08
N GLU A 200 37.17 72.47 21.49
CA GLU A 200 37.43 72.35 20.05
C GLU A 200 36.18 72.60 19.21
N ASN A 201 35.05 72.01 19.59
CA ASN A 201 33.79 72.17 18.87
C ASN A 201 33.26 73.59 18.96
N ALA A 202 33.31 74.22 20.15
CA ALA A 202 32.97 75.63 20.30
C ALA A 202 33.89 76.54 19.45
N ARG A 203 35.20 76.27 19.43
CA ARG A 203 36.16 76.98 18.56
C ARG A 203 35.81 76.83 17.08
N ARG A 204 35.41 75.62 16.63
CA ARG A 204 34.97 75.37 15.25
C ARG A 204 33.69 76.14 14.90
N VAL A 205 32.72 76.21 15.81
CA VAL A 205 31.50 77.01 15.60
C VAL A 205 31.81 78.49 15.52
N VAL A 206 32.67 79.00 16.41
CA VAL A 206 33.09 80.40 16.38
C VAL A 206 33.87 80.71 15.09
N SER A 207 34.81 79.84 14.68
CA SER A 207 35.60 80.06 13.47
C SER A 207 34.75 80.00 12.20
N THR A 208 33.79 79.06 12.11
CA THR A 208 32.85 78.97 10.99
C THR A 208 31.93 80.19 10.94
N ARG A 209 31.35 80.61 12.07
CA ARG A 209 30.54 81.84 12.13
C ARG A 209 31.34 83.08 11.74
N LEU A 210 32.58 83.21 12.22
CA LEU A 210 33.49 84.30 11.83
C LEU A 210 33.87 84.26 10.35
N ALA A 211 34.07 83.07 9.78
CA ALA A 211 34.36 82.91 8.36
C ALA A 211 33.13 83.24 7.48
N THR A 212 31.92 82.94 7.95
CA THR A 212 30.67 83.26 7.24
C THR A 212 30.34 84.75 7.33
N ALA A 213 30.68 85.39 8.46
CA ALA A 213 30.53 86.82 8.65
C ALA A 213 31.59 87.65 7.90
N ARG A 214 32.65 87.03 7.36
CA ARG A 214 33.60 87.74 6.50
C ARG A 214 32.93 88.04 5.16
N PRO A 215 32.88 89.31 4.73
CA PRO A 215 32.40 89.64 3.40
C PRO A 215 33.29 88.94 2.36
N PRO A 216 32.72 88.42 1.26
CA PRO A 216 33.49 87.77 0.21
C PRO A 216 34.48 88.78 -0.37
N SER A 217 35.78 88.47 -0.32
CA SER A 217 36.85 89.32 -0.86
C SER A 217 36.87 89.36 -2.40
N ARG A 218 36.08 88.50 -3.06
CA ARG A 218 35.96 88.42 -4.51
C ARG A 218 34.51 88.14 -4.89
N LEU A 219 33.96 88.92 -5.82
CA LEU A 219 32.68 88.64 -6.44
C LEU A 219 32.76 87.28 -7.15
N THR A 220 31.72 86.46 -7.01
CA THR A 220 31.59 85.24 -7.79
C THR A 220 31.55 85.61 -9.28
N PRO A 221 32.35 84.98 -10.15
CA PRO A 221 32.29 85.25 -11.57
C PRO A 221 30.89 84.93 -12.11
N TYR A 222 30.27 85.89 -12.79
CA TYR A 222 29.10 85.65 -13.62
C TYR A 222 29.57 85.30 -15.04
N PRO A 223 29.13 84.19 -15.65
CA PRO A 223 28.19 83.18 -15.14
C PRO A 223 28.86 82.08 -14.29
N PRO A 224 28.10 81.32 -13.47
CA PRO A 224 28.65 80.24 -12.64
C PRO A 224 29.35 79.16 -13.47
N SER A 225 30.50 78.67 -12.96
CA SER A 225 31.38 77.70 -13.64
C SER A 225 30.72 76.34 -13.95
N ASN A 226 29.62 76.00 -13.28
CA ASN A 226 28.89 74.76 -13.53
C ASN A 226 28.03 74.87 -14.79
N LYS A 227 28.60 74.47 -15.94
CA LYS A 227 27.93 74.40 -17.24
C LYS A 227 27.07 73.14 -17.42
N VAL A 228 26.49 72.60 -16.35
CA VAL A 228 25.51 71.51 -16.51
C VAL A 228 24.31 72.13 -17.22
N THR A 229 24.08 71.71 -18.46
CA THR A 229 23.03 72.27 -19.30
C THR A 229 21.67 72.07 -18.64
N LEU A 230 20.76 73.03 -18.79
CA LEU A 230 19.35 72.92 -18.39
C LEU A 230 18.68 71.64 -18.93
N GLN A 231 19.23 71.04 -19.99
CA GLN A 231 18.81 69.74 -20.53
C GLN A 231 19.13 68.55 -19.62
N ALA A 232 20.24 68.57 -18.88
CA ALA A 232 20.62 67.47 -17.99
C ALA A 232 19.78 67.43 -16.69
N THR A 233 19.16 68.56 -16.32
CA THR A 233 18.16 68.66 -15.24
C THR A 233 16.72 68.58 -15.74
N ALA A 234 16.49 68.58 -17.06
CA ALA A 234 15.15 68.53 -17.63
C ALA A 234 14.50 67.14 -17.47
N PRO A 235 13.19 67.07 -17.17
CA PRO A 235 12.47 65.84 -16.83
C PRO A 235 12.13 64.99 -18.06
N TYR A 236 12.97 64.96 -19.10
CA TYR A 236 12.73 64.17 -20.31
C TYR A 236 12.65 62.66 -20.02
N ASP A 237 13.38 62.19 -19.00
CA ASP A 237 13.33 60.79 -18.55
C ASP A 237 12.19 60.48 -17.58
N ALA A 238 11.36 61.47 -17.19
CA ALA A 238 10.33 61.25 -16.17
C ALA A 238 9.33 60.16 -16.58
N VAL A 239 8.90 60.16 -17.85
CA VAL A 239 7.98 59.16 -18.41
C VAL A 239 8.61 57.76 -18.46
N GLN A 240 9.90 57.67 -18.81
CA GLN A 240 10.62 56.39 -18.79
C GLN A 240 10.85 55.87 -17.36
N ARG A 241 11.09 56.76 -16.40
CA ARG A 241 11.20 56.40 -14.98
C ARG A 241 9.88 55.90 -14.43
N GLU A 242 8.77 56.52 -14.83
CA GLU A 242 7.43 56.13 -14.41
C GLU A 242 6.99 54.78 -15.00
N THR A 243 7.27 54.53 -16.28
CA THR A 243 7.00 53.21 -16.90
C THR A 243 7.84 52.08 -16.29
N ARG A 244 9.12 52.34 -15.98
CA ARG A 244 9.97 51.41 -15.22
C ARG A 244 9.46 51.15 -13.80
N LYS A 245 8.92 52.17 -13.14
CA LYS A 245 8.32 52.06 -11.80
C LYS A 245 7.03 51.21 -11.83
N GLN A 246 6.17 51.46 -12.81
CA GLN A 246 4.92 50.72 -13.04
C GLN A 246 5.15 49.25 -13.36
N THR A 247 6.10 48.93 -14.23
CA THR A 247 6.48 47.53 -14.53
C THR A 247 7.01 46.79 -13.31
N LYS A 248 7.75 47.47 -12.41
CA LYS A 248 8.20 46.91 -11.14
C LYS A 248 7.01 46.64 -10.19
N TYR A 249 6.05 47.55 -10.08
CA TYR A 249 4.83 47.34 -9.28
C TYR A 249 3.90 46.26 -9.85
N HIS A 250 3.78 46.14 -11.17
CA HIS A 250 2.96 45.11 -11.79
C HIS A 250 3.48 43.70 -11.48
N LYS A 251 4.80 43.50 -11.41
CA LYS A 251 5.39 42.20 -11.03
C LYS A 251 5.07 41.83 -9.58
N LEU A 252 5.01 42.81 -8.68
CA LEU A 252 4.63 42.61 -7.28
C LEU A 252 3.14 42.31 -7.09
N ARG A 253 2.27 42.84 -7.97
CA ARG A 253 0.81 42.59 -7.94
C ARG A 253 0.40 41.15 -8.25
N ARG A 254 1.27 40.32 -8.85
CA ARG A 254 0.99 38.90 -9.14
C ARG A 254 1.37 37.95 -8.01
N ILE A 255 1.90 38.47 -6.91
CA ILE A 255 2.09 37.71 -5.67
C ILE A 255 0.80 37.83 -4.88
N GLY A 256 -0.14 36.91 -5.10
CA GLY A 256 -1.31 36.79 -4.22
C GLY A 256 -0.87 36.43 -2.80
N THR A 257 -1.72 36.72 -1.80
CA THR A 257 -1.51 36.29 -0.40
C THR A 257 -1.60 34.77 -0.21
N THR A 258 -2.09 34.06 -1.22
CA THR A 258 -2.12 32.61 -1.24
C THR A 258 -0.80 32.09 -1.79
N ASP A 259 -0.10 31.28 -0.99
CA ASP A 259 1.03 30.50 -1.46
C ASP A 259 0.66 29.75 -2.75
N PHE A 260 1.61 29.64 -3.68
CA PHE A 260 1.44 28.88 -4.91
C PHE A 260 1.09 27.43 -4.56
N ALA A 261 -0.20 27.08 -4.62
CA ALA A 261 -0.65 25.71 -4.55
C ALA A 261 -0.46 25.10 -5.94
N ALA A 262 0.51 24.19 -6.07
CA ALA A 262 0.63 23.37 -7.27
C ALA A 262 -0.71 22.67 -7.52
N VAL A 263 -1.29 22.88 -8.70
CA VAL A 263 -2.57 22.27 -9.10
C VAL A 263 -2.43 20.75 -8.97
N TYR A 264 -3.07 20.18 -7.95
CA TYR A 264 -3.10 18.74 -7.71
C TYR A 264 -3.97 18.10 -8.79
N ASN A 265 -3.36 17.34 -9.70
CA ASN A 265 -4.08 16.56 -10.69
C ASN A 265 -4.24 15.11 -10.21
N PRO A 266 -5.42 14.71 -9.70
CA PRO A 266 -5.64 13.38 -9.12
C PRO A 266 -5.49 12.24 -10.13
N GLU A 267 -5.50 12.53 -11.44
CA GLU A 267 -5.33 11.50 -12.46
C GLU A 267 -3.88 10.98 -12.55
N GLN A 268 -2.88 11.83 -12.25
CA GLN A 268 -1.46 11.54 -12.38
C GLN A 268 -0.82 10.89 -11.13
N ASP A 269 -1.54 10.82 -10.02
CA ASP A 269 -1.03 10.29 -8.75
C ASP A 269 -1.22 8.76 -8.64
N VAL A 270 -0.40 8.03 -9.39
CA VAL A 270 -0.40 6.55 -9.44
C VAL A 270 -0.09 5.94 -8.07
N ALA A 271 0.68 6.63 -7.23
CA ALA A 271 1.09 6.16 -5.91
C ALA A 271 -0.09 6.11 -4.91
N ARG A 272 -1.03 7.05 -4.97
CA ARG A 272 -2.26 7.00 -4.16
C ARG A 272 -3.27 5.97 -4.67
N LYS A 273 -3.39 5.79 -5.99
CA LYS A 273 -4.25 4.74 -6.58
C LYS A 273 -3.84 3.33 -6.15
N LEU A 274 -2.53 3.07 -6.01
CA LEU A 274 -2.00 1.79 -5.51
C LEU A 274 -2.31 1.53 -4.04
N ASN A 275 -2.45 2.58 -3.24
CA ASN A 275 -2.78 2.50 -1.80
C ASN A 275 -4.25 2.79 -1.52
N ALA A 276 -5.10 2.86 -2.55
CA ALA A 276 -6.52 3.05 -2.38
C ALA A 276 -7.11 1.79 -1.73
N PRO A 277 -7.87 1.92 -0.64
CA PRO A 277 -8.60 0.80 -0.08
C PRO A 277 -9.45 0.15 -1.18
N GLY A 278 -9.30 -1.16 -1.38
CA GLY A 278 -10.12 -1.88 -2.36
C GLY A 278 -11.61 -1.74 -2.05
N ILE A 279 -12.49 -2.10 -3.01
CA ILE A 279 -13.95 -1.95 -2.91
C ILE A 279 -14.55 -2.53 -1.59
N ASN A 280 -13.86 -3.48 -0.96
CA ASN A 280 -14.29 -4.14 0.27
C ASN A 280 -13.68 -3.57 1.56
N ALA A 281 -12.89 -2.50 1.49
CA ALA A 281 -12.27 -1.91 2.67
C ALA A 281 -13.32 -1.21 3.55
N GLY A 282 -13.42 -1.65 4.80
CA GLY A 282 -14.43 -1.18 5.75
C GLY A 282 -15.70 -2.03 5.80
N ILE A 283 -15.84 -3.04 4.93
CA ILE A 283 -16.91 -4.05 5.04
C ILE A 283 -16.44 -5.10 6.06
N GLU A 284 -17.23 -5.30 7.13
CA GLU A 284 -16.98 -6.35 8.11
C GLU A 284 -16.94 -7.72 7.42
N TYR A 285 -15.88 -8.50 7.66
CA TYR A 285 -15.77 -9.84 7.12
C TYR A 285 -16.83 -10.72 7.80
N LEU A 286 -17.89 -11.04 7.05
CA LEU A 286 -18.89 -12.03 7.46
C LEU A 286 -18.46 -13.40 6.94
N ASP A 287 -18.31 -14.35 7.85
CA ASP A 287 -18.18 -15.77 7.49
C ASP A 287 -19.29 -16.19 6.53
N ASP A 288 -19.00 -17.13 5.62
CA ASP A 288 -19.94 -17.55 4.58
C ASP A 288 -21.30 -18.03 5.13
N TRP A 289 -21.35 -18.57 6.36
CA TRP A 289 -22.58 -19.00 7.04
C TRP A 289 -23.39 -17.84 7.64
N ARG A 290 -22.75 -16.69 7.89
CA ARG A 290 -23.40 -15.43 8.32
C ARG A 290 -23.84 -14.56 7.16
N ASN A 291 -23.35 -14.81 5.94
CA ASN A 291 -23.66 -13.98 4.78
C ASN A 291 -25.08 -14.28 4.23
N PRO A 292 -26.05 -13.36 4.37
CA PRO A 292 -27.44 -13.61 3.99
C PRO A 292 -27.62 -13.78 2.47
N TYR A 293 -26.69 -13.27 1.66
CA TYR A 293 -26.75 -13.34 0.21
C TYR A 293 -26.13 -14.61 -0.38
N LYS A 294 -25.46 -15.44 0.44
CA LYS A 294 -24.78 -16.67 -0.02
C LYS A 294 -25.55 -17.96 0.24
N LYS A 295 -26.73 -17.93 0.89
CA LYS A 295 -27.55 -19.15 1.00
C LYS A 295 -28.29 -19.45 -0.31
N ARG A 296 -28.14 -20.68 -0.81
CA ARG A 296 -28.95 -21.22 -1.91
C ARG A 296 -30.36 -21.55 -1.40
N GLY A 297 -31.37 -21.10 -2.15
CA GLY A 297 -32.78 -21.46 -1.94
C GLY A 297 -33.66 -20.23 -1.80
N VAL A 298 -34.49 -19.97 -2.80
CA VAL A 298 -35.62 -19.04 -2.65
C VAL A 298 -36.51 -19.59 -1.52
N PRO A 299 -36.92 -18.77 -0.53
CA PRO A 299 -37.83 -19.22 0.52
C PRO A 299 -39.05 -19.87 -0.11
N ARG A 300 -39.32 -21.15 0.20
CA ARG A 300 -40.41 -21.88 -0.45
C ARG A 300 -41.76 -21.49 0.16
N ASN A 301 -41.77 -21.06 1.42
CA ASN A 301 -42.98 -20.68 2.14
C ASN A 301 -42.79 -19.44 3.03
N LYS A 302 -43.89 -18.74 3.34
CA LYS A 302 -43.92 -17.56 4.22
C LYS A 302 -43.44 -17.86 5.66
N ARG A 303 -43.45 -19.14 6.06
CA ARG A 303 -42.93 -19.63 7.34
C ARG A 303 -41.40 -19.58 7.43
N ASP A 304 -40.71 -19.71 6.29
CA ASP A 304 -39.23 -19.66 6.20
C ASP A 304 -38.68 -18.24 6.38
N LEU A 305 -39.57 -17.23 6.43
CA LEU A 305 -39.25 -15.83 6.64
C LEU A 305 -39.38 -15.41 8.12
N LEU A 306 -39.83 -16.30 9.00
CA LEU A 306 -40.01 -15.97 10.42
C LEU A 306 -38.66 -16.07 11.17
N PRO A 307 -38.22 -15.01 11.88
CA PRO A 307 -36.93 -14.97 12.57
C PRO A 307 -36.73 -16.09 13.60
N GLN A 308 -37.82 -16.55 14.24
CA GLN A 308 -37.79 -17.54 15.31
C GLN A 308 -37.57 -18.98 14.83
N LEU A 309 -37.82 -19.25 13.55
CA LEU A 309 -37.57 -20.55 12.90
C LEU A 309 -36.37 -20.48 11.94
N SER A 310 -35.71 -19.32 11.91
CA SER A 310 -34.58 -19.06 11.05
C SER A 310 -33.29 -19.51 11.72
N THR A 311 -32.42 -20.14 10.94
CA THR A 311 -31.03 -20.43 11.37
C THR A 311 -30.13 -19.20 11.31
N LEU A 312 -30.69 -18.00 11.13
CA LEU A 312 -29.95 -16.73 11.13
C LEU A 312 -29.32 -16.48 12.49
N GLY A 313 -27.99 -16.41 12.53
CA GLY A 313 -27.23 -16.11 13.76
C GLY A 313 -26.91 -17.34 14.63
N HIS A 314 -27.38 -18.54 14.27
CA HIS A 314 -27.04 -19.77 14.99
C HIS A 314 -25.92 -20.53 14.26
N ALA A 315 -24.88 -20.90 15.01
CA ALA A 315 -23.84 -21.78 14.51
C ALA A 315 -24.45 -23.16 14.19
N PRO A 316 -24.06 -23.83 13.09
CA PRO A 316 -24.57 -25.16 12.79
C PRO A 316 -24.20 -26.14 13.92
N GLU A 317 -25.13 -27.02 14.32
CA GLU A 317 -24.91 -28.01 15.40
C GLU A 317 -23.71 -28.94 15.11
N THR A 318 -23.46 -29.22 13.84
CA THR A 318 -22.25 -29.90 13.39
C THR A 318 -21.25 -28.88 12.84
N PRO A 319 -20.00 -28.82 13.35
CA PRO A 319 -18.98 -27.95 12.79
C PRO A 319 -18.79 -28.29 11.31
N PHE A 320 -18.76 -27.26 10.48
CA PHE A 320 -18.55 -27.40 9.05
C PHE A 320 -17.09 -27.83 8.83
N TYR A 321 -16.82 -29.13 8.81
CA TYR A 321 -15.58 -29.63 8.26
C TYR A 321 -15.60 -29.29 6.77
N LEU A 322 -14.85 -28.26 6.39
CA LEU A 322 -14.44 -28.07 5.01
C LEU A 322 -13.67 -29.32 4.61
N THR A 323 -14.40 -30.29 4.04
CA THR A 323 -13.82 -31.30 3.17
C THR A 323 -13.34 -30.55 1.93
N TYR A 324 -12.18 -29.92 2.04
CA TYR A 324 -11.55 -29.23 0.93
C TYR A 324 -11.45 -30.19 -0.26
N GLY A 325 -12.04 -29.78 -1.38
CA GLY A 325 -11.72 -30.31 -2.71
C GLY A 325 -12.88 -31.00 -3.43
N GLY A 326 -13.78 -30.20 -4.01
CA GLY A 326 -14.55 -30.64 -5.16
C GLY A 326 -15.94 -30.02 -5.26
N ASN A 327 -16.22 -29.34 -6.38
CA ASN A 327 -17.57 -29.06 -6.84
C ASN A 327 -18.47 -30.29 -6.68
N LYS A 328 -19.41 -30.26 -5.74
CA LYS A 328 -20.50 -31.23 -5.65
C LYS A 328 -21.71 -30.80 -6.49
N SER A 329 -21.49 -30.31 -7.72
CA SER A 329 -22.56 -30.32 -8.72
C SER A 329 -22.56 -31.68 -9.42
N LYS A 330 -23.19 -32.68 -8.80
CA LYS A 330 -23.74 -33.79 -9.58
C LYS A 330 -25.08 -33.32 -10.13
N VAL A 331 -25.07 -32.89 -11.39
CA VAL A 331 -26.30 -32.77 -12.16
C VAL A 331 -26.75 -34.20 -12.48
N LEU A 332 -27.77 -34.68 -11.80
CA LEU A 332 -28.59 -35.78 -12.32
C LEU A 332 -29.55 -35.19 -13.35
N ALA A 333 -29.89 -35.95 -14.39
CA ALA A 333 -30.61 -35.48 -15.58
C ALA A 333 -32.04 -34.93 -15.35
N ASN A 334 -32.48 -34.79 -14.10
CA ASN A 334 -33.87 -34.48 -13.73
C ASN A 334 -34.02 -33.25 -12.81
N ASP A 335 -33.05 -32.32 -12.77
CA ASP A 335 -33.11 -31.06 -11.99
C ASP A 335 -33.49 -31.17 -10.50
N ARG A 336 -33.43 -32.37 -9.92
CA ARG A 336 -33.53 -32.61 -8.48
C ARG A 336 -32.14 -32.61 -7.86
N PHE A 337 -31.87 -31.58 -7.05
CA PHE A 337 -30.73 -31.54 -6.14
C PHE A 337 -31.13 -32.24 -4.83
N ASP A 338 -30.67 -33.46 -4.63
CA ASP A 338 -30.71 -34.10 -3.30
C ASP A 338 -29.48 -33.70 -2.48
N VAL A 339 -29.72 -33.49 -1.19
CA VAL A 339 -28.75 -33.13 -0.14
C VAL A 339 -27.86 -34.31 0.23
#